data_AF-A0A9J8C534-F1
#
_entry.id   AF-A0A9J8C534-F1
#
_cell.length_a   1.000
_cell.length_b   1.000
_cell.length_c   1.000
_cell.angle_alpha   90.00
_cell.angle_beta   90.00
_cell.angle_gamma   90.00
#
_symmetry.space_group_name_H-M   'P 1'
#
loop_
_entity.id
_entity.type
_entity.pdbx_description
1 polymer ?
#
loop_
_entity_poly.entity_id
_entity_poly.type
_entity_poly.pdbx_seq_one_letter_code
_entity_poly.pdbx_strand_id
1 'polypeptide(L)'
;MATKQCDEITEMVCLESDLQDGQMKEVEVDQNKILLVRNNGEFTAVGGLCTHYGAPLIKGALVGDRVRCPFHGACFNTKTGDIEEFPGLDCLPKYKVKVEGGKVYVTTDKKVSLMQCNICECLCFIGPASLQCAETLRQNGYEGRIIMVTKDEQLPLDKTKLSKAMNIEIEKVLLRQNDFLQEHGIDVWTKKEVKSVDTEAKTLTFSDGTNQHYDQLLISTGGRARPLQCPGAELKNVKLLESYKDATEIHQMSAGNKAIIVGTSFIGMEVAAYLSDKADSVTVIGSSKFPFQSSLGPDIGKMTMQMLEEKNVKFYTSNGVAEIRGENGKVKEVVLKNGEVLPADIVIVGIGVIPNSNFLKETSVEIDSRNAVVVDKFMKTNIPDIFAAGDVVSFPLPLVGHKRVNIGHWQLAQAHGRIAGLSMLNQQVVINTVPYFWTMLLGKSIRYTGYGEGYTDIVFKGSTEERKFLAFYIKDEEVVAAASLNFDPAVARLAEMLLMGKRITKAQAQ
;
A
#
# COMPACT_ATOMS: atom_id res chain seq x y z
N MET A 1 14.06 2.11 45.78
CA MET A 1 12.95 2.87 45.18
C MET A 1 13.42 4.29 44.94
N ALA A 2 13.78 4.62 43.70
CA ALA A 2 14.01 6.00 43.29
C ALA A 2 12.80 6.40 42.43
N THR A 3 11.96 7.27 42.97
CA THR A 3 10.89 7.96 42.24
C THR A 3 11.53 8.76 41.12
N LYS A 4 11.53 8.21 39.90
CA LYS A 4 11.89 8.97 38.70
C LYS A 4 10.74 9.95 38.45
N GLN A 5 11.02 11.22 38.69
CA GLN A 5 10.12 12.34 38.43
C GLN A 5 9.77 12.34 36.93
N CYS A 6 8.47 12.23 36.63
CA CYS A 6 7.96 12.31 35.27
C CYS A 6 7.79 13.81 34.97
N ASP A 7 8.67 14.37 34.14
CA ASP A 7 8.55 15.77 33.73
C ASP A 7 7.41 15.90 32.70
N GLU A 8 6.18 16.01 33.21
CA GLU A 8 5.02 16.37 32.40
C GLU A 8 5.11 17.87 32.04
N ILE A 9 5.04 18.20 30.74
CA ILE A 9 5.01 19.60 30.27
C ILE A 9 3.57 19.92 29.88
N THR A 10 3.01 20.97 30.50
CA THR A 10 1.65 21.45 30.22
C THR A 10 1.69 22.90 29.76
N GLU A 11 1.15 23.17 28.58
CA GLU A 11 1.12 24.50 27.98
C GLU A 11 -0.30 24.90 27.57
N MET A 12 -0.62 26.20 27.64
CA MET A 12 -1.85 26.77 27.09
C MET A 12 -1.66 26.91 25.58
N VAL A 13 -2.54 26.28 24.79
CA VAL A 13 -2.36 26.16 23.33
C VAL A 13 -3.32 27.03 22.53
N CYS A 14 -4.53 27.30 23.04
CA CYS A 14 -5.50 28.22 22.43
C CYS A 14 -6.63 28.59 23.40
N LEU A 15 -7.43 29.59 23.02
CA LEU A 15 -8.73 29.84 23.65
C LEU A 15 -9.74 28.81 23.14
N GLU A 16 -10.76 28.51 23.94
CA GLU A 16 -11.86 27.63 23.54
C GLU A 16 -12.61 28.18 22.32
N SER A 17 -12.73 29.51 22.20
CA SER A 17 -13.37 30.18 21.07
C SER A 17 -12.60 30.07 19.75
N ASP A 18 -11.32 29.67 19.79
CA ASP A 18 -10.45 29.62 18.61
C ASP A 18 -10.72 28.38 17.74
N LEU A 19 -11.44 27.39 18.25
CA LEU A 19 -11.71 26.13 17.57
C LEU A 19 -13.17 25.74 17.73
N GLN A 20 -13.88 25.61 16.61
CA GLN A 20 -15.27 25.18 16.55
C GLN A 20 -15.38 23.66 16.36
N ASP A 21 -16.55 23.09 16.62
CA ASP A 21 -16.79 21.67 16.40
C ASP A 21 -16.57 21.27 14.93
N GLY A 22 -15.92 20.14 14.71
CA GLY A 22 -15.52 19.66 13.38
C GLY A 22 -14.27 20.34 12.83
N GLN A 23 -13.56 21.12 13.64
CA GLN A 23 -12.29 21.74 13.27
C GLN A 23 -11.10 21.10 13.99
N MET A 24 -9.93 21.31 13.39
CA MET A 24 -8.64 20.90 13.94
C MET A 24 -7.62 22.04 13.82
N LYS A 25 -6.64 22.07 14.72
CA LYS A 25 -5.57 23.06 14.79
C LYS A 25 -4.25 22.37 15.09
N GLU A 26 -3.17 22.74 14.39
CA GLU A 26 -1.81 22.34 14.75
C GLU A 26 -1.30 23.27 15.85
N VAL A 27 -0.79 22.70 16.94
CA VAL A 27 -0.16 23.39 18.06
C VAL A 27 1.17 22.71 18.36
N GLU A 28 2.08 23.40 19.04
CA GLU A 28 3.38 22.85 19.44
C GLU A 28 3.52 22.91 20.96
N VAL A 29 3.91 21.80 21.57
CA VAL A 29 4.19 21.67 23.01
C VAL A 29 5.41 20.79 23.18
N ASP A 30 6.44 21.25 23.89
CA ASP A 30 7.73 20.55 24.03
C ASP A 30 8.32 20.07 22.68
N GLN A 31 8.31 20.92 21.65
CA GLN A 31 8.76 20.61 20.28
C GLN A 31 7.97 19.50 19.56
N ASN A 32 6.90 18.99 20.18
CA ASN A 32 6.00 18.03 19.55
C ASN A 32 4.92 18.78 18.79
N LYS A 33 4.77 18.45 17.51
CA LYS A 33 3.61 18.88 16.72
C LYS A 33 2.39 18.07 17.15
N ILE A 34 1.35 18.76 17.61
CA ILE A 34 0.13 18.17 18.13
C ILE A 34 -1.05 18.65 17.29
N LEU A 35 -1.92 17.72 16.90
CA LEU A 35 -3.21 18.03 16.31
C LEU A 35 -4.25 18.11 17.41
N LEU A 36 -4.70 19.33 17.70
CA LEU A 36 -5.84 19.60 18.55
C LEU A 36 -7.12 19.52 17.73
N VAL A 37 -8.10 18.75 18.18
CA VAL A 37 -9.38 18.53 17.51
C VAL A 37 -10.52 18.86 18.45
N ARG A 38 -11.54 19.56 17.96
CA ARG A 38 -12.78 19.76 18.71
C ARG A 38 -13.94 19.09 17.99
N ASN A 39 -14.65 18.19 18.69
CA ASN A 39 -15.86 17.55 18.19
C ASN A 39 -16.90 17.43 19.30
N ASN A 40 -18.15 17.79 19.00
CA ASN A 40 -19.27 17.73 19.95
C ASN A 40 -18.96 18.39 21.31
N GLY A 41 -18.29 19.55 21.27
CA GLY A 41 -17.85 20.28 22.47
C GLY A 41 -16.62 19.72 23.20
N GLU A 42 -16.10 18.55 22.80
CA GLU A 42 -14.95 17.90 23.44
C GLU A 42 -13.65 18.22 22.69
N PHE A 43 -12.59 18.57 23.43
CA PHE A 43 -11.24 18.73 22.87
C PHE A 43 -10.41 17.46 23.06
N THR A 44 -9.74 17.04 21.99
CA THR A 44 -8.78 15.93 22.00
C THR A 44 -7.48 16.32 21.33
N ALA A 45 -6.38 15.69 21.73
CA ALA A 45 -5.05 16.00 21.22
C ALA A 45 -4.29 14.71 20.90
N VAL A 46 -3.81 14.62 19.66
CA VAL A 46 -2.99 13.50 19.17
C VAL A 46 -1.76 14.03 18.40
N GLY A 47 -0.80 13.16 18.06
CA GLY A 47 0.34 13.52 17.23
C GLY A 47 -0.07 14.22 15.92
N GLY A 48 0.61 15.30 15.55
CA GLY A 48 0.30 16.12 14.38
C GLY A 48 0.80 15.56 13.04
N LEU A 49 1.65 14.54 13.08
CA LEU A 49 2.27 13.94 11.90
C LEU A 49 1.79 12.51 11.71
N CYS A 50 1.44 12.16 10.47
CA CYS A 50 1.07 10.80 10.10
C CYS A 50 2.25 9.84 10.31
N THR A 51 2.02 8.72 11.00
CA THR A 51 3.05 7.70 11.31
C THR A 51 3.52 6.89 10.08
N HIS A 52 2.95 7.10 8.89
CA HIS A 52 3.46 6.51 7.66
C HIS A 52 4.73 7.27 7.20
N TYR A 53 4.60 8.42 6.54
CA TYR A 53 5.72 9.22 6.02
C TYR A 53 5.76 10.67 6.59
N GLY A 54 5.22 10.89 7.79
CA GLY A 54 5.31 12.19 8.47
C GLY A 54 4.48 13.31 7.85
N ALA A 55 3.45 12.99 7.04
CA ALA A 55 2.59 14.00 6.46
C ALA A 55 1.84 14.79 7.56
N PRO A 56 1.77 16.14 7.49
CA PRO A 56 1.06 16.95 8.48
C PRO A 56 -0.45 16.67 8.40
N LEU A 57 -1.03 16.16 9.49
CA LEU A 57 -2.44 15.76 9.55
C LEU A 57 -3.40 16.95 9.53
N ILE A 58 -2.94 18.14 9.92
CA ILE A 58 -3.69 19.40 9.78
C ILE A 58 -4.03 19.73 8.32
N LYS A 59 -3.27 19.17 7.35
CA LYS A 59 -3.58 19.28 5.92
C LYS A 59 -4.50 18.15 5.41
N GLY A 60 -4.92 17.25 6.30
CA GLY A 60 -5.76 16.10 6.01
C GLY A 60 -7.26 16.41 6.02
N ALA A 61 -8.07 15.36 6.10
CA ALA A 61 -9.52 15.46 6.21
C ALA A 61 -9.98 14.96 7.58
N LEU A 62 -10.62 15.84 8.36
CA LEU A 62 -11.28 15.49 9.62
C LEU A 62 -12.76 15.21 9.37
N VAL A 63 -13.25 14.06 9.84
CA VAL A 63 -14.65 13.64 9.72
C VAL A 63 -15.09 12.93 10.98
N GLY A 64 -15.85 13.62 11.84
CA GLY A 64 -16.08 13.13 13.21
C GLY A 64 -14.74 12.91 13.90
N ASP A 65 -14.58 11.81 14.62
CA ASP A 65 -13.36 11.48 15.37
C ASP A 65 -12.26 10.83 14.51
N ARG A 66 -12.31 10.98 13.18
CA ARG A 66 -11.37 10.38 12.24
C ARG A 66 -10.61 11.45 11.47
N VAL A 67 -9.28 11.40 11.53
CA VAL A 67 -8.41 12.24 10.69
C VAL A 67 -7.71 11.38 9.66
N ARG A 68 -7.95 11.67 8.37
CA ARG A 68 -7.29 10.98 7.26
C ARG A 68 -6.16 11.82 6.68
N CYS A 69 -4.98 11.22 6.63
CA CYS A 69 -3.77 11.75 6.03
C CYS A 69 -4.04 12.14 4.56
N PRO A 70 -3.59 13.35 4.14
CA PRO A 70 -3.85 13.82 2.80
C PRO A 70 -3.06 13.05 1.74
N PHE A 71 -1.87 12.52 2.09
CA PHE A 71 -0.91 12.01 1.10
C PHE A 71 -1.17 10.54 0.71
N HIS A 72 -1.24 9.66 1.70
CA HIS A 72 -1.30 8.20 1.48
C HIS A 72 -2.55 7.56 2.10
N GLY A 73 -3.46 8.36 2.68
CA GLY A 73 -4.76 7.88 3.14
C GLY A 73 -4.78 7.17 4.49
N ALA A 74 -3.66 7.04 5.20
CA ALA A 74 -3.65 6.54 6.58
C ALA A 74 -4.64 7.34 7.45
N CYS A 75 -5.46 6.66 8.24
CA CYS A 75 -6.48 7.29 9.06
C CYS A 75 -6.30 6.92 10.52
N PHE A 76 -6.56 7.88 11.41
CA PHE A 76 -6.39 7.71 12.84
C PHE A 76 -7.60 8.22 13.59
N ASN A 77 -7.88 7.59 14.73
CA ASN A 77 -8.88 8.05 15.67
C ASN A 77 -8.32 9.23 16.48
N THR A 78 -9.00 10.38 16.48
CA THR A 78 -8.52 11.59 17.17
C THR A 78 -8.67 11.51 18.68
N LYS A 79 -9.48 10.57 19.20
CA LYS A 79 -9.70 10.39 20.65
C LYS A 79 -8.70 9.42 21.27
N THR A 80 -8.31 8.39 20.52
CA THR A 80 -7.42 7.32 21.04
C THR A 80 -6.02 7.38 20.44
N GLY A 81 -5.88 7.94 19.24
CA GLY A 81 -4.67 7.87 18.42
C GLY A 81 -4.59 6.61 17.56
N ASP A 82 -5.54 5.68 17.69
CA ASP A 82 -5.46 4.37 17.04
C ASP A 82 -5.51 4.46 15.53
N ILE A 83 -4.83 3.51 14.86
CA ILE A 83 -4.94 3.35 13.41
C ILE A 83 -6.33 2.83 13.05
N GLU A 84 -7.03 3.63 12.28
CA GLU A 84 -8.36 3.33 11.75
C GLU A 84 -8.28 2.82 10.31
N GLU A 85 -7.34 3.34 9.51
CA GLU A 85 -7.00 2.85 8.18
C GLU A 85 -5.49 2.97 7.93
N PHE A 86 -4.97 2.03 7.17
CA PHE A 86 -3.56 1.92 6.79
C PHE A 86 -3.20 2.96 5.70
N PRO A 87 -1.92 3.32 5.47
CA PRO A 87 -0.71 2.56 5.82
C PRO A 87 0.16 3.01 7.01
N GLY A 88 -0.40 3.67 8.02
CA GLY A 88 0.35 3.91 9.27
C GLY A 88 0.75 2.59 9.93
N LEU A 89 1.97 2.53 10.48
CA LEU A 89 2.45 1.37 11.24
C LEU A 89 2.23 1.54 12.75
N ASP A 90 2.29 2.78 13.23
CA ASP A 90 2.15 3.10 14.65
C ASP A 90 0.92 3.97 14.89
N CYS A 91 0.28 3.81 16.06
CA CYS A 91 -0.74 4.74 16.52
C CYS A 91 -0.14 6.13 16.75
N LEU A 92 -0.97 7.17 16.67
CA LEU A 92 -0.56 8.50 17.07
C LEU A 92 -0.41 8.55 18.60
N PRO A 93 0.60 9.26 19.12
CA PRO A 93 0.65 9.55 20.55
C PRO A 93 -0.60 10.37 20.93
N LYS A 94 -1.21 10.02 22.07
CA LYS A 94 -2.34 10.76 22.66
C LYS A 94 -1.83 11.65 23.77
N TYR A 95 -2.35 12.87 23.83
CA TYR A 95 -2.00 13.86 24.84
C TYR A 95 -3.21 14.18 25.71
N LYS A 96 -2.97 14.49 26.99
CA LYS A 96 -4.04 14.91 27.89
C LYS A 96 -4.45 16.34 27.53
N VAL A 97 -5.75 16.62 27.55
CA VAL A 97 -6.30 17.95 27.31
C VAL A 97 -7.12 18.40 28.51
N LYS A 98 -6.92 19.66 28.94
CA LYS A 98 -7.70 20.30 30.00
C LYS A 98 -8.27 21.62 29.48
N VAL A 99 -9.57 21.85 29.68
CA VAL A 99 -10.22 23.13 29.39
C VAL A 99 -10.60 23.80 30.71
N GLU A 100 -10.10 25.00 30.97
CA GLU A 100 -10.35 25.73 32.21
C GLU A 100 -10.39 27.25 31.94
N GLY A 101 -11.45 27.92 32.41
CA GLY A 101 -11.60 29.37 32.24
C GLY A 101 -11.59 29.84 30.77
N GLY A 102 -12.13 29.04 29.85
CA GLY A 102 -12.14 29.32 28.41
C GLY A 102 -10.79 29.15 27.71
N LYS A 103 -9.80 28.53 28.37
CA LYS A 103 -8.46 28.23 27.83
C LYS A 103 -8.27 26.73 27.71
N VAL A 104 -7.61 26.30 26.64
CA VAL A 104 -7.29 24.90 26.35
C VAL A 104 -5.81 24.66 26.63
N TYR A 105 -5.52 23.61 27.39
CA TYR A 105 -4.18 23.18 27.79
C TYR A 105 -3.92 21.76 27.31
N VAL A 106 -2.69 21.48 26.90
CA VAL A 106 -2.24 20.14 26.48
C VAL A 106 -1.03 19.71 27.30
N THR A 107 -1.01 18.44 27.73
CA THR A 107 0.08 17.84 28.50
C THR A 107 0.76 16.70 27.74
N THR A 108 2.09 16.71 27.70
CA THR A 108 2.91 15.68 27.04
C THR A 108 3.68 14.82 28.04
N ASP A 109 3.65 13.49 27.85
CA ASP A 109 4.33 12.50 28.71
C ASP A 109 5.36 11.66 27.92
N LYS A 110 6.42 11.21 28.59
CA LYS A 110 7.45 10.32 28.01
C LYS A 110 7.29 8.88 28.55
N LYS A 111 6.36 8.08 28.01
CA LYS A 111 6.47 6.61 27.75
C LYS A 111 5.12 5.87 27.68
N VAL A 112 5.11 4.78 26.91
CA VAL A 112 4.13 3.67 26.96
C VAL A 112 4.90 2.36 27.20
N SER A 113 4.32 1.44 27.98
CA SER A 113 4.89 0.12 28.36
C SER A 113 4.04 -1.03 27.85
N LEU A 114 4.67 -2.13 27.42
CA LEU A 114 4.02 -3.39 27.01
C LEU A 114 4.18 -4.50 28.08
N MET A 115 3.25 -5.48 28.08
CA MET A 115 3.16 -6.62 29.01
C MET A 115 3.01 -7.97 28.24
N GLN A 116 3.41 -9.10 28.88
CA GLN A 116 3.47 -10.51 28.39
C GLN A 116 2.52 -11.46 29.18
N CYS A 117 1.98 -12.58 28.62
CA CYS A 117 2.40 -14.02 28.69
C CYS A 117 1.30 -15.14 28.47
N ASN A 118 1.45 -16.05 27.44
CA ASN A 118 1.21 -17.52 27.23
C ASN A 118 0.87 -18.03 25.77
N ILE A 119 1.13 -19.32 25.49
CA ILE A 119 1.61 -19.89 24.20
C ILE A 119 0.54 -20.55 23.27
N CYS A 120 0.64 -20.32 21.95
CA CYS A 120 0.13 -21.05 20.77
C CYS A 120 1.14 -20.93 19.59
N GLU A 121 1.11 -21.64 18.45
CA GLU A 121 2.03 -21.37 17.30
C GLU A 121 1.30 -20.85 16.04
N CYS A 122 1.64 -19.65 15.57
CA CYS A 122 1.10 -19.02 14.37
C CYS A 122 2.20 -18.83 13.30
N LEU A 123 1.92 -19.26 12.08
CA LEU A 123 2.85 -19.21 10.94
C LEU A 123 2.29 -18.30 9.85
N CYS A 124 3.09 -17.31 9.44
CA CYS A 124 2.73 -16.28 8.46
C CYS A 124 3.76 -16.22 7.31
N PHE A 125 3.37 -15.74 6.12
CA PHE A 125 4.32 -15.46 5.02
C PHE A 125 4.68 -13.98 4.91
N ILE A 126 5.95 -13.63 4.70
CA ILE A 126 6.43 -12.25 4.81
C ILE A 126 5.75 -11.24 3.86
N GLY A 127 5.60 -10.00 4.34
CA GLY A 127 5.02 -8.87 3.61
C GLY A 127 4.21 -7.96 4.55
N PRO A 128 3.70 -6.82 4.04
CA PRO A 128 2.93 -5.86 4.85
C PRO A 128 1.71 -6.50 5.54
N ALA A 129 1.05 -7.45 4.88
CA ALA A 129 -0.07 -8.19 5.47
C ALA A 129 0.35 -9.03 6.70
N SER A 130 1.41 -9.83 6.57
CA SER A 130 1.90 -10.66 7.68
C SER A 130 2.48 -9.86 8.83
N LEU A 131 3.21 -8.79 8.55
CA LEU A 131 3.74 -7.93 9.60
C LEU A 131 2.58 -7.32 10.37
N GLN A 132 1.57 -6.80 9.68
CA GLN A 132 0.39 -6.26 10.34
C GLN A 132 -0.38 -7.33 11.13
N CYS A 133 -0.48 -8.56 10.62
CA CYS A 133 -1.07 -9.68 11.36
C CYS A 133 -0.29 -9.96 12.65
N ALA A 134 1.03 -10.10 12.56
CA ALA A 134 1.90 -10.39 13.70
C ALA A 134 1.84 -9.29 14.77
N GLU A 135 1.89 -8.02 14.35
CA GLU A 135 1.73 -6.88 15.27
C GLU A 135 0.32 -6.86 15.90
N THR A 136 -0.73 -7.14 15.12
CA THR A 136 -2.10 -7.19 15.63
C THR A 136 -2.26 -8.31 16.66
N LEU A 137 -1.68 -9.49 16.41
CA LEU A 137 -1.65 -10.59 17.36
C LEU A 137 -1.01 -10.15 18.67
N ARG A 138 0.19 -9.56 18.63
CA ARG A 138 0.91 -9.09 19.82
C ARG A 138 0.16 -7.97 20.57
N GLN A 139 -0.38 -6.99 19.86
CA GLN A 139 -1.16 -5.90 20.44
C GLN A 139 -2.42 -6.38 21.16
N ASN A 140 -2.97 -7.53 20.74
CA ASN A 140 -4.15 -8.14 21.34
C ASN A 140 -3.81 -9.30 22.30
N GLY A 141 -2.57 -9.36 22.80
CA GLY A 141 -2.16 -10.29 23.84
C GLY A 141 -1.94 -11.73 23.37
N TYR A 142 -1.79 -11.98 22.06
CA TYR A 142 -1.30 -13.27 21.60
C TYR A 142 0.15 -13.42 22.05
N GLU A 143 0.48 -14.44 22.85
CA GLU A 143 1.88 -14.68 23.22
C GLU A 143 2.43 -16.01 22.69
N GLY A 144 1.67 -16.63 21.80
CA GLY A 144 2.17 -17.72 21.01
C GLY A 144 3.36 -17.39 20.13
N ARG A 145 4.11 -18.41 19.73
CA ARG A 145 5.19 -18.27 18.77
C ARG A 145 4.62 -17.74 17.46
N ILE A 146 5.23 -16.69 16.92
CA ILE A 146 4.90 -16.18 15.59
C ILE A 146 6.13 -16.39 14.72
N ILE A 147 5.97 -17.10 13.61
CA ILE A 147 7.03 -17.33 12.63
C ILE A 147 6.59 -16.71 11.31
N MET A 148 7.40 -15.81 10.76
CA MET A 148 7.24 -15.24 9.44
C MET A 148 8.23 -15.87 8.48
N VAL A 149 7.77 -16.46 7.38
CA VAL A 149 8.61 -17.16 6.41
C VAL A 149 8.67 -16.45 5.07
N THR A 150 9.86 -16.39 4.46
CA THR A 150 10.04 -15.89 3.10
C THR A 150 11.19 -16.54 2.35
N LYS A 151 11.03 -16.63 1.03
CA LYS A 151 12.13 -16.96 0.10
C LYS A 151 13.14 -15.82 -0.06
N ASP A 152 12.75 -14.59 0.26
CA ASP A 152 13.60 -13.41 0.12
C ASP A 152 14.68 -13.38 1.21
N GLU A 153 15.74 -12.61 0.99
CA GLU A 153 16.81 -12.48 1.99
C GLU A 153 16.51 -11.38 3.02
N GLN A 154 15.61 -10.47 2.68
CA GLN A 154 15.33 -9.26 3.44
C GLN A 154 14.14 -9.44 4.40
N LEU A 155 14.16 -8.64 5.48
CA LEU A 155 13.02 -8.42 6.37
C LEU A 155 11.83 -7.75 5.64
N PRO A 156 10.63 -7.69 6.24
CA PRO A 156 9.49 -7.01 5.61
C PRO A 156 9.85 -5.58 5.22
N LEU A 157 9.63 -5.23 3.95
CA LEU A 157 10.02 -3.94 3.38
C LEU A 157 8.89 -3.27 2.62
N ASP A 158 9.00 -1.96 2.51
CA ASP A 158 8.16 -1.07 1.74
C ASP A 158 8.42 -1.20 0.25
N LYS A 159 7.65 -2.10 -0.39
CA LYS A 159 7.72 -2.35 -1.83
C LYS A 159 7.30 -1.12 -2.65
N THR A 160 6.54 -0.18 -2.08
CA THR A 160 6.06 0.99 -2.83
C THR A 160 7.19 1.96 -3.17
N LYS A 161 8.31 1.90 -2.42
CA LYS A 161 9.53 2.68 -2.67
C LYS A 161 10.36 2.12 -3.83
N LEU A 162 10.26 0.83 -4.13
CA LEU A 162 11.16 0.15 -5.08
C LEU A 162 11.02 0.64 -6.52
N SER A 163 9.87 1.15 -6.93
CA SER A 163 9.67 1.74 -8.27
C SER A 163 9.93 3.25 -8.31
N LYS A 164 10.04 3.92 -7.16
CA LYS A 164 10.14 5.38 -7.04
C LYS A 164 11.55 5.84 -6.65
N ALA A 165 12.29 4.99 -5.96
CA ALA A 165 13.65 5.21 -5.49
C ALA A 165 14.42 3.88 -5.49
N MET A 166 14.91 3.44 -6.65
CA MET A 166 15.57 2.13 -6.79
C MET A 166 16.97 2.04 -6.17
N ASN A 167 17.63 3.19 -5.97
CA ASN A 167 18.94 3.29 -5.32
C ASN A 167 18.81 3.79 -3.88
N ILE A 168 18.01 3.09 -3.09
CA ILE A 168 17.77 3.40 -1.68
C ILE A 168 18.44 2.33 -0.82
N GLU A 169 19.02 2.72 0.32
CA GLU A 169 19.59 1.78 1.29
C GLU A 169 18.49 0.89 1.89
N ILE A 170 18.79 -0.40 2.08
CA ILE A 170 17.83 -1.40 2.53
C ILE A 170 17.18 -1.01 3.86
N GLU A 171 17.96 -0.47 4.79
CA GLU A 171 17.52 -0.07 6.14
C GLU A 171 16.42 0.99 6.09
N LYS A 172 16.38 1.83 5.05
CA LYS A 172 15.38 2.89 4.86
C LYS A 172 14.08 2.41 4.22
N VAL A 173 14.06 1.17 3.74
CA VAL A 173 12.86 0.54 3.19
C VAL A 173 12.31 -0.56 4.07
N LEU A 174 13.03 -1.03 5.10
CA LEU A 174 12.47 -1.97 6.06
C LEU A 174 11.28 -1.33 6.81
N LEU A 175 10.21 -2.11 7.00
CA LEU A 175 9.04 -1.67 7.76
C LEU A 175 9.30 -1.68 9.26
N ARG A 176 10.00 -2.72 9.72
CA ARG A 176 10.51 -2.84 11.08
C ARG A 176 11.94 -3.34 11.01
N GLN A 177 12.74 -2.82 11.92
CA GLN A 177 14.10 -3.29 12.14
C GLN A 177 14.07 -4.61 12.92
N ASN A 178 15.18 -5.34 12.88
CA ASN A 178 15.27 -6.67 13.50
C ASN A 178 15.09 -6.62 15.03
N ASP A 179 15.58 -5.57 15.67
CA ASP A 179 15.45 -5.33 17.11
C ASP A 179 13.98 -5.25 17.54
N PHE A 180 13.14 -4.52 16.81
CA PHE A 180 11.70 -4.47 17.05
C PHE A 180 11.04 -5.85 16.97
N LEU A 181 11.37 -6.64 15.94
CA LEU A 181 10.80 -7.97 15.73
C LEU A 181 11.20 -8.91 16.87
N GLN A 182 12.46 -8.87 17.30
CA GLN A 182 12.97 -9.64 18.42
C GLN A 182 12.35 -9.22 19.76
N GLU A 183 12.24 -7.92 20.02
CA GLU A 183 11.59 -7.37 21.22
C GLU A 183 10.13 -7.86 21.35
N HIS A 184 9.44 -8.02 20.23
CA HIS A 184 8.07 -8.51 20.16
C HIS A 184 7.98 -10.03 19.94
N GLY A 185 9.09 -10.78 20.00
CA GLY A 185 9.09 -12.24 19.86
C GLY A 185 8.51 -12.74 18.52
N ILE A 186 8.84 -12.06 17.43
CA ILE A 186 8.44 -12.43 16.06
C ILE A 186 9.67 -13.03 15.37
N ASP A 187 9.63 -14.35 15.13
CA ASP A 187 10.68 -15.04 14.38
C ASP A 187 10.54 -14.74 12.89
N VAL A 188 11.64 -14.45 12.19
CA VAL A 188 11.64 -14.29 10.74
C VAL A 188 12.64 -15.26 10.11
N TRP A 189 12.12 -16.18 9.29
CA TRP A 189 12.90 -17.16 8.54
C TRP A 189 13.01 -16.72 7.08
N THR A 190 14.18 -16.16 6.74
CA THR A 190 14.52 -15.75 5.38
C THR A 190 15.08 -16.92 4.58
N LYS A 191 15.12 -16.79 3.24
CA LYS A 191 15.62 -17.81 2.31
C LYS A 191 14.94 -19.19 2.46
N LYS A 192 13.70 -19.22 2.94
CA LYS A 192 12.85 -20.38 3.15
C LYS A 192 11.62 -20.27 2.25
N GLU A 193 11.55 -21.07 1.20
CA GLU A 193 10.39 -21.13 0.30
C GLU A 193 9.50 -22.30 0.68
N VAL A 194 8.19 -22.05 0.85
CA VAL A 194 7.20 -23.12 1.04
C VAL A 194 6.81 -23.68 -0.31
N LYS A 195 6.93 -25.00 -0.43
CA LYS A 195 6.65 -25.77 -1.64
C LYS A 195 5.23 -26.33 -1.64
N SER A 196 4.71 -26.75 -0.49
CA SER A 196 3.37 -27.34 -0.35
C SER A 196 2.82 -27.17 1.07
N VAL A 197 1.51 -27.29 1.18
CA VAL A 197 0.75 -27.29 2.45
C VAL A 197 -0.04 -28.59 2.54
N ASP A 198 0.13 -29.32 3.63
CA ASP A 198 -0.81 -30.37 4.04
C ASP A 198 -1.82 -29.75 5.01
N THR A 199 -3.05 -29.57 4.54
CA THR A 199 -4.12 -28.93 5.31
C THR A 199 -4.70 -29.83 6.40
N GLU A 200 -4.61 -31.16 6.24
CA GLU A 200 -5.13 -32.13 7.21
C GLU A 200 -4.12 -32.36 8.33
N ALA A 201 -2.86 -32.58 7.97
CA ALA A 201 -1.76 -32.74 8.93
C ALA A 201 -1.20 -31.41 9.46
N LYS A 202 -1.77 -30.28 9.04
CA LYS A 202 -1.35 -28.91 9.38
C LYS A 202 0.16 -28.69 9.29
N THR A 203 0.74 -29.05 8.16
CA THR A 203 2.19 -29.05 7.96
C THR A 203 2.58 -28.33 6.67
N LEU A 204 3.60 -27.48 6.73
CA LEU A 204 4.27 -26.91 5.57
C LEU A 204 5.50 -27.74 5.21
N THR A 205 5.73 -27.93 3.91
CA THR A 205 7.00 -28.47 3.38
C THR A 205 7.76 -27.36 2.66
N PHE A 206 9.02 -27.17 3.02
CA PHE A 206 9.90 -26.19 2.39
C PHE A 206 10.66 -26.79 1.21
N SER A 207 11.25 -25.92 0.38
CA SER A 207 12.05 -26.31 -0.79
C SER A 207 13.31 -27.11 -0.45
N ASP A 208 13.82 -26.98 0.78
CA ASP A 208 14.95 -27.77 1.32
C ASP A 208 14.53 -29.15 1.85
N GLY A 209 13.23 -29.49 1.77
CA GLY A 209 12.66 -30.75 2.26
C GLY A 209 12.36 -30.77 3.77
N THR A 210 12.67 -29.70 4.50
CA THR A 210 12.27 -29.59 5.91
C THR A 210 10.77 -29.31 6.02
N ASN A 211 10.18 -29.69 7.16
CA ASN A 211 8.76 -29.50 7.45
C ASN A 211 8.57 -28.64 8.69
N GLN A 212 7.44 -27.92 8.76
CA GLN A 212 7.00 -27.16 9.93
C GLN A 212 5.52 -27.34 10.17
N HIS A 213 5.15 -27.78 11.38
CA HIS A 213 3.76 -27.82 11.84
C HIS A 213 3.24 -26.42 12.15
N TYR A 214 1.93 -26.20 12.04
CA TYR A 214 1.29 -24.95 12.45
C TYR A 214 -0.04 -25.22 13.17
N ASP A 215 -0.41 -24.39 14.14
CA ASP A 215 -1.78 -24.42 14.68
C ASP A 215 -2.72 -23.60 13.79
N GLN A 216 -2.24 -22.42 13.37
CA GLN A 216 -2.88 -21.49 12.44
C GLN A 216 -1.90 -21.02 11.37
N LEU A 217 -2.39 -20.84 10.14
CA LEU A 217 -1.61 -20.42 8.97
C LEU A 217 -2.21 -19.16 8.34
N LEU A 218 -1.40 -18.13 8.13
CA LEU A 218 -1.74 -17.00 7.27
C LEU A 218 -1.03 -17.10 5.92
N ILE A 219 -1.77 -17.29 4.84
CA ILE A 219 -1.30 -17.21 3.45
C ILE A 219 -1.22 -15.74 3.01
N SER A 220 -0.02 -15.17 3.00
CA SER A 220 0.25 -13.77 2.61
C SER A 220 1.38 -13.65 1.59
N THR A 221 1.44 -14.60 0.65
CA THR A 221 2.50 -14.74 -0.38
C THR A 221 2.47 -13.67 -1.50
N GLY A 222 1.51 -12.75 -1.44
CA GLY A 222 1.37 -11.64 -2.38
C GLY A 222 1.20 -12.07 -3.84
N GLY A 223 1.77 -11.28 -4.75
CA GLY A 223 1.85 -11.58 -6.18
C GLY A 223 3.27 -11.48 -6.72
N ARG A 224 3.48 -12.06 -7.89
CA ARG A 224 4.71 -11.91 -8.71
C ARG A 224 4.39 -11.12 -9.97
N ALA A 225 5.38 -10.46 -10.54
CA ALA A 225 5.24 -9.74 -11.80
C ALA A 225 4.97 -10.74 -12.93
N ARG A 226 4.12 -10.34 -13.87
CA ARG A 226 3.77 -11.15 -15.04
C ARG A 226 4.94 -11.12 -16.02
N PRO A 227 5.57 -12.27 -16.35
CA PRO A 227 6.66 -12.30 -17.31
C PRO A 227 6.14 -11.98 -18.71
N LEU A 228 7.00 -11.40 -19.54
CA LEU A 228 6.71 -11.20 -20.95
C LEU A 228 6.73 -12.56 -21.68
N GLN A 229 5.79 -12.75 -22.60
CA GLN A 229 5.69 -13.96 -23.41
C GLN A 229 6.01 -13.63 -24.87
N CYS A 230 7.29 -13.68 -25.22
CA CYS A 230 7.79 -13.56 -26.58
C CYS A 230 9.17 -14.23 -26.69
N PRO A 231 9.66 -14.54 -27.91
CA PRO A 231 11.04 -14.99 -28.08
C PRO A 231 12.03 -13.98 -27.50
N GLY A 232 13.04 -14.46 -26.77
CA GLY A 232 14.08 -13.66 -26.13
C GLY A 232 13.70 -13.01 -24.79
N ALA A 233 12.50 -13.30 -24.25
CA ALA A 233 12.09 -12.82 -22.93
C ALA A 233 12.95 -13.37 -21.77
N GLU A 234 13.70 -14.45 -22.02
CA GLU A 234 14.61 -15.12 -21.09
C GLU A 234 16.03 -14.51 -21.03
N LEU A 235 16.33 -13.50 -21.87
CA LEU A 235 17.64 -12.84 -21.88
C LEU A 235 17.95 -12.20 -20.51
N LYS A 236 19.23 -12.20 -20.10
CA LYS A 236 19.66 -11.88 -18.72
C LYS A 236 19.30 -10.48 -18.21
N ASN A 237 19.16 -9.55 -19.13
CA ASN A 237 18.84 -8.13 -18.97
C ASN A 237 17.39 -7.80 -19.39
N VAL A 238 16.53 -8.81 -19.46
CA VAL A 238 15.08 -8.64 -19.32
C VAL A 238 14.76 -8.78 -17.83
N LYS A 239 14.25 -7.71 -17.23
CA LYS A 239 14.06 -7.59 -15.78
C LYS A 239 12.60 -7.38 -15.43
N LEU A 240 12.23 -7.96 -14.27
CA LEU A 240 10.97 -7.70 -13.56
C LEU A 240 11.34 -6.96 -12.28
N LEU A 241 10.41 -6.17 -11.73
CA LEU A 241 10.59 -5.49 -10.46
C LEU A 241 9.70 -6.14 -9.39
N GLU A 242 10.26 -7.03 -8.56
CA GLU A 242 9.53 -7.74 -7.50
C GLU A 242 10.17 -7.59 -6.11
N SER A 243 11.50 -7.49 -6.09
CA SER A 243 12.34 -7.48 -4.90
C SER A 243 13.23 -6.24 -4.84
N TYR A 244 13.81 -6.00 -3.66
CA TYR A 244 14.83 -4.96 -3.47
C TYR A 244 16.03 -5.17 -4.40
N LYS A 245 16.46 -6.42 -4.56
CA LYS A 245 17.56 -6.80 -5.45
C LYS A 245 17.27 -6.41 -6.90
N ASP A 246 16.04 -6.67 -7.38
CA ASP A 246 15.64 -6.29 -8.73
C ASP A 246 15.72 -4.78 -8.95
N ALA A 247 15.28 -3.98 -7.96
CA ALA A 247 15.35 -2.53 -8.02
C ALA A 247 16.80 -2.05 -8.18
N THR A 248 17.71 -2.56 -7.34
CA THR A 248 19.14 -2.22 -7.40
C THR A 248 19.77 -2.64 -8.73
N GLU A 249 19.46 -3.85 -9.22
CA GLU A 249 19.96 -4.33 -10.51
C GLU A 249 19.44 -3.48 -11.68
N ILE A 250 18.15 -3.14 -11.70
CA ILE A 250 17.56 -2.27 -12.72
C ILE A 250 18.24 -0.90 -12.71
N HIS A 251 18.44 -0.30 -11.53
CA HIS A 251 19.14 0.99 -11.41
C HIS A 251 20.55 0.92 -12.02
N GLN A 252 21.35 -0.05 -11.60
CA GLN A 252 22.74 -0.20 -12.05
C GLN A 252 22.83 -0.47 -13.55
N MET A 253 21.98 -1.36 -14.06
CA MET A 253 22.00 -1.76 -15.47
C MET A 253 21.43 -0.70 -16.40
N SER A 254 20.56 0.17 -15.91
CA SER A 254 19.97 1.24 -16.73
C SER A 254 20.88 2.47 -16.82
N ALA A 255 21.78 2.69 -15.86
CA ALA A 255 22.66 3.85 -15.83
C ALA A 255 23.51 3.95 -17.12
N GLY A 256 23.31 5.03 -17.88
CA GLY A 256 24.02 5.27 -19.15
C GLY A 256 23.66 4.33 -20.31
N ASN A 257 22.60 3.53 -20.18
CA ASN A 257 22.15 2.53 -21.16
C ASN A 257 20.77 2.87 -21.73
N LYS A 258 20.40 2.26 -22.85
CA LYS A 258 19.08 2.42 -23.50
C LYS A 258 18.07 1.48 -22.85
N ALA A 259 17.16 2.05 -22.06
CA ALA A 259 16.15 1.29 -21.33
C ALA A 259 14.81 1.27 -22.07
N ILE A 260 14.26 0.06 -22.26
CA ILE A 260 12.90 -0.14 -22.75
C ILE A 260 12.02 -0.64 -21.60
N ILE A 261 10.90 0.05 -21.34
CA ILE A 261 9.86 -0.38 -20.41
C ILE A 261 8.69 -0.94 -21.21
N VAL A 262 8.26 -2.15 -20.88
CA VAL A 262 7.08 -2.79 -21.47
C VAL A 262 5.94 -2.73 -20.45
N GLY A 263 4.93 -1.92 -20.73
CA GLY A 263 3.75 -1.73 -19.89
C GLY A 263 3.55 -0.27 -19.47
N THR A 264 2.31 0.20 -19.60
CA THR A 264 1.91 1.59 -19.34
C THR A 264 0.99 1.72 -18.11
N SER A 265 1.18 0.83 -17.13
CA SER A 265 0.50 0.86 -15.82
C SER A 265 1.43 1.46 -14.74
N PHE A 266 1.03 1.40 -13.47
CA PHE A 266 1.70 2.04 -12.33
C PHE A 266 3.19 1.75 -12.25
N ILE A 267 3.59 0.47 -12.16
CA ILE A 267 5.01 0.11 -12.05
C ILE A 267 5.80 0.60 -13.27
N GLY A 268 5.32 0.32 -14.49
CA GLY A 268 6.03 0.72 -15.71
C GLY A 268 6.23 2.23 -15.83
N MET A 269 5.19 3.01 -15.53
CA MET A 269 5.27 4.47 -15.57
C MET A 269 6.15 5.06 -14.46
N GLU A 270 6.12 4.48 -13.26
CA GLU A 270 7.01 4.90 -12.17
C GLU A 270 8.48 4.59 -12.48
N VAL A 271 8.77 3.39 -13.01
CA VAL A 271 10.12 3.04 -13.47
C VAL A 271 10.59 3.98 -14.58
N ALA A 272 9.73 4.27 -15.57
CA ALA A 272 10.07 5.20 -16.64
C ALA A 272 10.37 6.60 -16.11
N ALA A 273 9.57 7.09 -15.16
CA ALA A 273 9.81 8.37 -14.50
C ALA A 273 11.14 8.38 -13.74
N TYR A 274 11.42 7.33 -12.96
CA TYR A 274 12.65 7.20 -12.18
C TYR A 274 13.90 7.13 -13.07
N LEU A 275 13.83 6.42 -14.20
CA LEU A 275 14.98 6.25 -15.11
C LEU A 275 15.18 7.41 -16.07
N SER A 276 14.22 8.32 -16.20
CA SER A 276 14.24 9.42 -17.18
C SER A 276 15.47 10.34 -17.09
N ASP A 277 16.11 10.40 -15.92
CA ASP A 277 17.33 11.18 -15.68
C ASP A 277 18.50 10.31 -15.18
N LYS A 278 18.46 9.00 -15.45
CA LYS A 278 19.49 8.01 -15.08
C LYS A 278 19.98 7.20 -16.27
N ALA A 279 19.07 6.82 -17.17
CA ALA A 279 19.39 6.09 -18.40
C ALA A 279 19.86 7.04 -19.52
N ASP A 280 20.54 6.50 -20.54
CA ASP A 280 20.88 7.26 -21.76
C ASP A 280 19.62 7.64 -22.53
N SER A 281 18.69 6.68 -22.63
CA SER A 281 17.34 6.94 -23.15
C SER A 281 16.33 5.98 -22.54
N VAL A 282 15.08 6.44 -22.48
CA VAL A 282 13.95 5.68 -21.96
C VAL A 282 12.87 5.61 -23.01
N THR A 283 12.42 4.40 -23.33
CA THR A 283 11.28 4.17 -24.22
C THR A 283 10.24 3.30 -23.54
N VAL A 284 8.98 3.69 -23.60
CA VAL A 284 7.85 2.96 -23.03
C VAL A 284 6.99 2.38 -24.16
N ILE A 285 6.73 1.08 -24.11
CA ILE A 285 5.87 0.37 -25.07
C ILE A 285 4.60 -0.06 -24.35
N GLY A 286 3.44 0.21 -24.94
CA GLY A 286 2.16 -0.18 -24.35
C GLY A 286 1.08 -0.46 -25.39
N SER A 287 0.20 -1.40 -25.05
CA SER A 287 -0.93 -1.80 -25.91
C SER A 287 -2.08 -0.80 -25.93
N SER A 288 -2.15 0.09 -24.95
CA SER A 288 -3.17 1.14 -24.87
C SER A 288 -2.71 2.41 -25.56
N LYS A 289 -3.66 3.27 -25.97
CA LYS A 289 -3.38 4.57 -26.58
C LYS A 289 -2.71 5.53 -25.61
N PHE A 290 -3.15 5.53 -24.34
CA PHE A 290 -2.55 6.31 -23.27
C PHE A 290 -2.20 5.42 -22.07
N PRO A 291 -1.19 5.79 -21.26
CA PRO A 291 -0.96 5.19 -19.96
C PRO A 291 -2.16 5.29 -19.04
N PHE A 292 -2.29 4.37 -18.08
CA PHE A 292 -3.38 4.34 -17.10
C PHE A 292 -4.81 4.36 -17.66
N GLN A 293 -5.01 4.21 -18.97
CA GLN A 293 -6.31 4.46 -19.59
C GLN A 293 -7.45 3.65 -18.97
N SER A 294 -7.19 2.39 -18.58
CA SER A 294 -8.16 1.53 -17.92
C SER A 294 -8.38 1.82 -16.43
N SER A 295 -7.41 2.45 -15.76
CA SER A 295 -7.44 2.68 -14.31
C SER A 295 -7.83 4.10 -13.94
N LEU A 296 -7.29 5.10 -14.65
CA LEU A 296 -7.47 6.52 -14.37
C LEU A 296 -8.23 7.27 -15.47
N GLY A 297 -8.43 6.66 -16.63
CA GLY A 297 -9.06 7.29 -17.79
C GLY A 297 -8.07 7.96 -18.75
N PRO A 298 -8.50 8.23 -19.99
CA PRO A 298 -7.63 8.67 -21.08
C PRO A 298 -7.00 10.06 -20.86
N ASP A 299 -7.72 11.01 -20.25
CA ASP A 299 -7.23 12.39 -20.09
C ASP A 299 -6.08 12.47 -19.08
N ILE A 300 -6.24 11.80 -17.93
CA ILE A 300 -5.16 11.64 -16.94
C ILE A 300 -4.00 10.88 -17.56
N GLY A 301 -4.29 9.80 -18.31
CA GLY A 301 -3.30 9.05 -19.05
C GLY A 301 -2.45 9.89 -19.99
N LYS A 302 -3.11 10.67 -20.85
CA LYS A 302 -2.48 11.60 -21.79
C LYS A 302 -1.62 12.64 -21.07
N MET A 303 -2.13 13.24 -19.99
CA MET A 303 -1.36 14.19 -19.17
C MET A 303 -0.09 13.55 -18.61
N THR A 304 -0.18 12.34 -18.05
CA THR A 304 1.02 11.65 -17.51
C THR A 304 2.03 11.25 -18.58
N MET A 305 1.56 10.91 -19.78
CA MET A 305 2.41 10.66 -20.94
C MET A 305 3.19 11.93 -21.31
N GLN A 306 2.50 13.05 -21.48
CA GLN A 306 3.11 14.36 -21.78
C GLN A 306 4.14 14.78 -20.72
N MET A 307 3.86 14.54 -19.44
CA MET A 307 4.82 14.80 -18.35
C MET A 307 6.14 14.03 -18.52
N LEU A 308 6.10 12.79 -19.00
CA LEU A 308 7.31 11.99 -19.23
C LEU A 308 7.97 12.33 -20.58
N GLU A 309 7.20 12.67 -21.61
CA GLU A 309 7.73 13.18 -22.89
C GLU A 309 8.53 14.49 -22.69
N GLU A 310 8.10 15.35 -21.77
CA GLU A 310 8.87 16.55 -21.33
C GLU A 310 10.23 16.20 -20.69
N LYS A 311 10.43 14.93 -20.30
CA LYS A 311 11.70 14.37 -19.84
C LYS A 311 12.36 13.47 -20.89
N ASN A 312 12.02 13.67 -22.16
CA ASN A 312 12.54 12.93 -23.31
C ASN A 312 12.24 11.42 -23.30
N VAL A 313 11.26 10.97 -22.51
CA VAL A 313 10.77 9.59 -22.59
C VAL A 313 9.98 9.41 -23.88
N LYS A 314 10.33 8.40 -24.67
CA LYS A 314 9.62 8.07 -25.92
C LYS A 314 8.52 7.06 -25.66
N PHE A 315 7.40 7.16 -26.38
CA PHE A 315 6.28 6.24 -26.25
C PHE A 315 5.93 5.58 -27.57
N TYR A 316 5.74 4.26 -27.52
CA TYR A 316 5.17 3.45 -28.59
C TYR A 316 3.85 2.87 -28.09
N THR A 317 2.79 3.65 -28.25
CA THR A 317 1.44 3.32 -27.79
C THR A 317 0.68 2.50 -28.83
N SER A 318 -0.41 1.84 -28.42
CA SER A 318 -1.19 0.93 -29.28
C SER A 318 -0.32 -0.12 -30.00
N ASN A 319 0.79 -0.51 -29.37
CA ASN A 319 1.78 -1.43 -29.93
C ASN A 319 2.21 -2.45 -28.88
N GLY A 320 3.03 -3.42 -29.25
CA GLY A 320 3.55 -4.42 -28.33
C GLY A 320 4.87 -5.01 -28.82
N VAL A 321 5.52 -5.77 -27.94
CA VAL A 321 6.74 -6.50 -28.28
C VAL A 321 6.38 -7.77 -29.04
N ALA A 322 7.05 -8.00 -30.17
CA ALA A 322 6.99 -9.22 -30.94
C ALA A 322 8.13 -10.19 -30.58
N GLU A 323 9.34 -9.65 -30.43
CA GLU A 323 10.56 -10.41 -30.15
C GLU A 323 11.58 -9.50 -29.46
N ILE A 324 12.41 -10.07 -28.58
CA ILE A 324 13.60 -9.41 -28.05
C ILE A 324 14.81 -10.14 -28.61
N ARG A 325 15.68 -9.43 -29.32
CA ARG A 325 16.89 -10.02 -29.90
C ARG A 325 18.09 -9.67 -29.05
N GLY A 326 18.97 -10.64 -28.89
CA GLY A 326 20.15 -10.52 -28.05
C GLY A 326 21.44 -10.95 -28.73
N GLU A 327 22.54 -10.49 -28.15
CA GLU A 327 23.91 -10.85 -28.49
C GLU A 327 24.61 -11.28 -27.18
N ASN A 328 25.33 -12.40 -27.21
CA ASN A 328 25.99 -12.97 -26.02
C ASN A 328 25.04 -13.19 -24.81
N GLY A 329 23.77 -13.55 -25.09
CA GLY A 329 22.75 -13.79 -24.07
C GLY A 329 22.22 -12.53 -23.38
N LYS A 330 22.44 -11.35 -23.97
CA LYS A 330 21.93 -10.06 -23.50
C LYS A 330 21.15 -9.33 -24.61
N VAL A 331 20.10 -8.60 -24.25
CA VAL A 331 19.31 -7.72 -25.12
C VAL A 331 20.24 -6.79 -25.91
N LYS A 332 19.92 -6.65 -27.20
CA LYS A 332 20.53 -5.70 -28.15
C LYS A 332 19.45 -4.83 -28.81
N GLU A 333 18.29 -5.42 -29.10
CA GLU A 333 17.17 -4.73 -29.73
C GLU A 333 15.83 -5.37 -29.38
N VAL A 334 14.76 -4.58 -29.45
CA VAL A 334 13.37 -5.01 -29.29
C VAL A 334 12.63 -4.78 -30.60
N VAL A 335 11.99 -5.83 -31.11
CA VAL A 335 11.16 -5.80 -32.31
C VAL A 335 9.72 -5.61 -31.89
N LEU A 336 9.07 -4.58 -32.42
CA LEU A 336 7.66 -4.30 -32.17
C LEU A 336 6.76 -5.10 -33.12
N LYS A 337 5.48 -5.24 -32.75
CA LYS A 337 4.47 -5.95 -33.56
C LYS A 337 4.21 -5.31 -34.93
N ASN A 338 4.49 -4.03 -35.08
CA ASN A 338 4.42 -3.33 -36.37
C ASN A 338 5.71 -3.43 -37.20
N GLY A 339 6.72 -4.15 -36.73
CA GLY A 339 7.98 -4.38 -37.44
C GLY A 339 9.09 -3.36 -37.16
N GLU A 340 8.82 -2.29 -36.40
CA GLU A 340 9.86 -1.37 -35.96
C GLU A 340 10.87 -2.07 -35.03
N VAL A 341 12.15 -1.71 -35.16
CA VAL A 341 13.24 -2.28 -34.36
C VAL A 341 13.88 -1.16 -33.54
N LEU A 342 13.90 -1.35 -32.22
CA LEU A 342 14.41 -0.38 -31.27
C LEU A 342 15.69 -0.90 -30.62
N PRO A 343 16.83 -0.17 -30.68
CA PRO A 343 18.03 -0.56 -29.95
C PRO A 343 17.77 -0.48 -28.44
N ALA A 344 18.22 -1.48 -27.69
CA ALA A 344 18.00 -1.58 -26.26
C ALA A 344 19.12 -2.37 -25.57
N ASP A 345 19.51 -1.90 -24.39
CA ASP A 345 20.52 -2.57 -23.55
C ASP A 345 19.87 -3.22 -22.32
N ILE A 346 18.65 -2.83 -21.97
CA ILE A 346 17.86 -3.43 -20.90
C ILE A 346 16.36 -3.31 -21.22
N VAL A 347 15.61 -4.34 -20.86
CA VAL A 347 14.13 -4.35 -20.94
C VAL A 347 13.57 -4.54 -19.54
N ILE A 348 12.67 -3.67 -19.10
CA ILE A 348 11.95 -3.80 -17.83
C ILE A 348 10.48 -4.06 -18.11
N VAL A 349 9.93 -5.12 -17.52
CA VAL A 349 8.56 -5.58 -17.78
C VAL A 349 7.65 -5.22 -16.61
N GLY A 350 6.58 -4.46 -16.89
CA GLY A 350 5.60 -3.94 -15.94
C GLY A 350 4.16 -4.15 -16.41
N ILE A 351 3.81 -5.37 -16.82
CA ILE A 351 2.53 -5.71 -17.47
C ILE A 351 1.50 -6.36 -16.51
N GLY A 352 1.63 -6.10 -15.22
CA GLY A 352 0.72 -6.58 -14.18
C GLY A 352 1.30 -7.71 -13.34
N VAL A 353 0.47 -8.27 -12.45
CA VAL A 353 0.88 -9.26 -11.45
C VAL A 353 0.03 -10.53 -11.52
N ILE A 354 0.52 -11.60 -10.89
CA ILE A 354 -0.15 -12.90 -10.74
C ILE A 354 -0.07 -13.29 -9.26
N PRO A 355 -1.19 -13.65 -8.60
CA PRO A 355 -1.16 -14.18 -7.24
C PRO A 355 -0.21 -15.38 -7.07
N ASN A 356 0.49 -15.44 -5.94
CA ASN A 356 1.41 -16.52 -5.60
C ASN A 356 0.72 -17.64 -4.82
N SER A 357 -0.26 -18.30 -5.44
CA SER A 357 -1.05 -19.39 -4.85
C SER A 357 -0.79 -20.76 -5.49
N ASN A 358 0.19 -20.87 -6.40
CA ASN A 358 0.41 -22.12 -7.16
C ASN A 358 0.65 -23.34 -6.27
N PHE A 359 1.32 -23.17 -5.12
CA PHE A 359 1.60 -24.22 -4.14
C PHE A 359 0.35 -24.78 -3.43
N LEU A 360 -0.80 -24.12 -3.62
CA LEU A 360 -2.09 -24.50 -3.04
C LEU A 360 -2.99 -25.27 -4.03
N LYS A 361 -2.60 -25.36 -5.31
CA LYS A 361 -3.43 -25.96 -6.37
C LYS A 361 -3.80 -27.43 -6.13
N GLU A 362 -2.97 -28.14 -5.39
CA GLU A 362 -3.17 -29.55 -5.03
C GLU A 362 -3.79 -29.71 -3.63
N THR A 363 -4.21 -28.60 -3.01
CA THR A 363 -4.86 -28.60 -1.69
C THR A 363 -6.36 -28.33 -1.83
N SER A 364 -7.08 -28.44 -0.72
CA SER A 364 -8.52 -28.14 -0.64
C SER A 364 -8.85 -26.65 -0.46
N VAL A 365 -7.84 -25.76 -0.40
CA VAL A 365 -8.03 -24.31 -0.31
C VAL A 365 -8.65 -23.78 -1.61
N GLU A 366 -9.77 -23.06 -1.51
CA GLU A 366 -10.48 -22.48 -2.65
C GLU A 366 -9.67 -21.35 -3.31
N ILE A 367 -9.47 -21.47 -4.62
CA ILE A 367 -8.76 -20.49 -5.45
C ILE A 367 -9.65 -20.11 -6.64
N ASP A 368 -9.77 -18.81 -6.92
CA ASP A 368 -10.58 -18.32 -8.05
C ASP A 368 -9.89 -18.55 -9.41
N SER A 369 -10.60 -18.26 -10.50
CA SER A 369 -10.09 -18.43 -11.87
C SER A 369 -8.87 -17.54 -12.21
N ARG A 370 -8.56 -16.54 -11.39
CA ARG A 370 -7.37 -15.67 -11.51
C ARG A 370 -6.21 -16.14 -10.64
N ASN A 371 -6.34 -17.30 -10.01
CA ASN A 371 -5.43 -17.86 -9.03
C ASN A 371 -5.42 -17.10 -7.68
N ALA A 372 -6.43 -16.29 -7.36
CA ALA A 372 -6.49 -15.63 -6.04
C ALA A 372 -7.12 -16.55 -4.99
N VAL A 373 -6.56 -16.61 -3.79
CA VAL A 373 -7.12 -17.38 -2.66
C VAL A 373 -8.43 -16.73 -2.21
N VAL A 374 -9.50 -17.50 -2.18
CA VAL A 374 -10.81 -16.98 -1.80
C VAL A 374 -10.89 -16.87 -0.28
N VAL A 375 -11.32 -15.69 0.20
CA VAL A 375 -11.58 -15.47 1.62
C VAL A 375 -12.97 -14.88 1.88
N ASP A 376 -13.46 -15.07 3.10
CA ASP A 376 -14.66 -14.40 3.59
C ASP A 376 -14.37 -12.97 4.09
N LYS A 377 -15.38 -12.32 4.69
CA LYS A 377 -15.27 -10.95 5.22
C LYS A 377 -14.40 -10.82 6.48
N PHE A 378 -13.90 -11.94 7.02
CA PHE A 378 -13.02 -12.07 8.16
C PHE A 378 -11.62 -12.57 7.74
N MET A 379 -11.31 -12.58 6.44
CA MET A 379 -10.06 -13.09 5.87
C MET A 379 -9.82 -14.60 6.12
N LYS A 380 -10.87 -15.37 6.42
CA LYS A 380 -10.81 -16.82 6.56
C LYS A 380 -10.93 -17.50 5.20
N THR A 381 -10.15 -18.55 4.96
CA THR A 381 -10.36 -19.44 3.81
C THR A 381 -11.50 -20.43 4.11
N ASN A 382 -11.80 -21.31 3.16
CA ASN A 382 -12.73 -22.43 3.37
C ASN A 382 -12.18 -23.52 4.29
N ILE A 383 -10.88 -23.49 4.62
CA ILE A 383 -10.23 -24.48 5.49
C ILE A 383 -10.06 -23.89 6.89
N PRO A 384 -10.50 -24.60 7.96
CA PRO A 384 -10.30 -24.15 9.34
C PRO A 384 -8.83 -23.84 9.64
N ASP A 385 -8.61 -22.80 10.45
CA ASP A 385 -7.29 -22.34 10.88
C ASP A 385 -6.34 -21.86 9.75
N ILE A 386 -6.84 -21.77 8.51
CA ILE A 386 -6.12 -21.18 7.38
C ILE A 386 -6.79 -19.87 6.98
N PHE A 387 -6.01 -18.81 7.02
CA PHE A 387 -6.37 -17.45 6.66
C PHE A 387 -5.57 -17.02 5.45
N ALA A 388 -6.00 -15.98 4.74
CA ALA A 388 -5.19 -15.37 3.69
C ALA A 388 -5.34 -13.85 3.67
N ALA A 389 -4.28 -13.14 3.29
CA ALA A 389 -4.25 -11.68 3.27
C ALA A 389 -3.30 -11.10 2.21
N GLY A 390 -3.47 -9.82 1.88
CA GLY A 390 -2.67 -9.14 0.85
C GLY A 390 -3.05 -9.49 -0.58
N ASP A 391 -2.14 -9.24 -1.52
CA ASP A 391 -2.42 -9.31 -2.97
C ASP A 391 -2.81 -10.71 -3.48
N VAL A 392 -2.57 -11.75 -2.69
CA VAL A 392 -2.92 -13.13 -3.03
C VAL A 392 -4.42 -13.41 -2.97
N VAL A 393 -5.21 -12.57 -2.28
CA VAL A 393 -6.61 -12.90 -1.97
C VAL A 393 -7.63 -12.30 -2.93
N SER A 394 -8.73 -13.03 -3.13
CA SER A 394 -9.99 -12.42 -3.55
C SER A 394 -10.92 -12.30 -2.34
N PHE A 395 -11.32 -11.07 -2.01
CA PHE A 395 -12.10 -10.75 -0.81
C PHE A 395 -13.38 -9.98 -1.16
N PRO A 396 -14.44 -10.08 -0.33
CA PRO A 396 -15.66 -9.30 -0.52
C PRO A 396 -15.44 -7.83 -0.12
N LEU A 397 -15.57 -6.90 -1.06
CA LEU A 397 -15.41 -5.46 -0.79
C LEU A 397 -16.78 -4.82 -0.46
N PRO A 398 -17.02 -4.32 0.78
CA PRO A 398 -18.31 -3.74 1.16
C PRO A 398 -18.75 -2.57 0.29
N LEU A 399 -17.80 -1.74 -0.15
CA LEU A 399 -18.05 -0.54 -0.97
C LEU A 399 -18.84 -0.83 -2.25
N VAL A 400 -18.76 -2.06 -2.76
CA VAL A 400 -19.44 -2.50 -3.99
C VAL A 400 -20.40 -3.66 -3.72
N GLY A 401 -21.06 -3.65 -2.57
CA GLY A 401 -22.07 -4.65 -2.20
C GLY A 401 -21.48 -6.04 -1.97
N HIS A 402 -20.27 -6.11 -1.39
CA HIS A 402 -19.56 -7.35 -1.10
C HIS A 402 -19.20 -8.21 -2.33
N LYS A 403 -19.17 -7.62 -3.54
CA LYS A 403 -18.59 -8.28 -4.71
C LYS A 403 -17.15 -8.71 -4.38
N ARG A 404 -16.79 -9.95 -4.74
CA ARG A 404 -15.42 -10.44 -4.62
C ARG A 404 -14.52 -9.71 -5.62
N VAL A 405 -13.45 -9.11 -5.11
CA VAL A 405 -12.44 -8.38 -5.89
C VAL A 405 -11.05 -8.87 -5.53
N ASN A 406 -10.06 -8.60 -6.37
CA ASN A 406 -8.64 -8.77 -6.07
C ASN A 406 -7.97 -7.43 -6.39
N ILE A 407 -7.46 -6.77 -5.36
CA ILE A 407 -6.90 -5.42 -5.48
C ILE A 407 -5.51 -5.46 -4.86
N GLY A 408 -4.49 -5.39 -5.72
CA GLY A 408 -3.09 -5.34 -5.29
C GLY A 408 -2.75 -3.95 -4.76
N HIS A 409 -2.80 -3.78 -3.45
CA HIS A 409 -2.46 -2.50 -2.83
C HIS A 409 -1.97 -2.64 -1.39
N TRP A 410 -1.01 -1.79 -1.06
CA TRP A 410 -0.34 -1.77 0.22
C TRP A 410 -1.29 -1.57 1.41
N GLN A 411 -2.16 -0.56 1.36
CA GLN A 411 -3.13 -0.25 2.41
C GLN A 411 -4.10 -1.42 2.65
N LEU A 412 -4.56 -2.07 1.57
CA LEU A 412 -5.43 -3.24 1.68
C LEU A 412 -4.70 -4.44 2.25
N ALA A 413 -3.43 -4.65 1.90
CA ALA A 413 -2.65 -5.74 2.47
C ALA A 413 -2.55 -5.64 4.00
N GLN A 414 -2.29 -4.44 4.54
CA GLN A 414 -2.28 -4.24 5.99
C GLN A 414 -3.69 -4.38 6.60
N ALA A 415 -4.73 -3.85 5.94
CA ALA A 415 -6.11 -4.03 6.40
C ALA A 415 -6.49 -5.51 6.51
N HIS A 416 -6.17 -6.32 5.48
CA HIS A 416 -6.36 -7.77 5.49
C HIS A 416 -5.55 -8.41 6.62
N GLY A 417 -4.29 -8.03 6.81
CA GLY A 417 -3.42 -8.53 7.88
C GLY A 417 -4.02 -8.31 9.28
N ARG A 418 -4.52 -7.10 9.55
CA ARG A 418 -5.20 -6.78 10.82
C ARG A 418 -6.44 -7.65 11.03
N ILE A 419 -7.31 -7.76 10.03
CA ILE A 419 -8.54 -8.55 10.15
C ILE A 419 -8.24 -10.05 10.32
N ALA A 420 -7.22 -10.56 9.63
CA ALA A 420 -6.77 -11.95 9.79
C ALA A 420 -6.25 -12.20 11.21
N GLY A 421 -5.40 -11.31 11.75
CA GLY A 421 -4.88 -11.43 13.13
C GLY A 421 -5.97 -11.42 14.20
N LEU A 422 -6.96 -10.53 14.06
CA LEU A 422 -8.13 -10.53 14.96
C LEU A 422 -8.94 -11.84 14.83
N SER A 423 -9.10 -12.33 13.61
CA SER A 423 -9.87 -13.56 13.36
C SER A 423 -9.16 -14.81 13.87
N MET A 424 -7.82 -14.83 13.86
CA MET A 424 -6.99 -15.86 14.50
C MET A 424 -7.21 -15.91 16.02
N LEU A 425 -7.49 -14.75 16.64
CA LEU A 425 -7.88 -14.61 18.05
C LEU A 425 -9.37 -14.84 18.32
N ASN A 426 -10.10 -15.38 17.34
CA ASN A 426 -11.56 -15.53 17.39
C ASN A 426 -12.35 -14.22 17.57
N GLN A 427 -11.73 -13.07 17.28
CA GLN A 427 -12.38 -11.77 17.27
C GLN A 427 -12.91 -11.47 15.86
N GLN A 428 -14.22 -11.51 15.70
CA GLN A 428 -14.86 -11.36 14.39
C GLN A 428 -15.08 -9.89 14.05
N VAL A 429 -14.13 -9.29 13.35
CA VAL A 429 -14.25 -7.94 12.78
C VAL A 429 -14.37 -8.03 11.27
N VAL A 430 -15.45 -7.47 10.72
CA VAL A 430 -15.68 -7.44 9.28
C VAL A 430 -14.71 -6.45 8.62
N ILE A 431 -14.09 -6.83 7.51
CA ILE A 431 -13.33 -5.89 6.69
C ILE A 431 -14.24 -4.73 6.26
N ASN A 432 -13.92 -3.52 6.69
CA ASN A 432 -14.62 -2.29 6.30
C ASN A 432 -13.59 -1.22 5.96
N THR A 433 -13.33 -1.07 4.66
CA THR A 433 -12.27 -0.20 4.18
C THR A 433 -12.64 0.43 2.84
N VAL A 434 -12.10 1.62 2.60
CA VAL A 434 -12.16 2.27 1.28
C VAL A 434 -10.77 2.23 0.66
N PRO A 435 -10.60 1.58 -0.51
CA PRO A 435 -9.30 1.53 -1.18
C PRO A 435 -8.76 2.94 -1.43
N TYR A 436 -7.52 3.20 -1.01
CA TYR A 436 -6.86 4.49 -1.17
C TYR A 436 -5.43 4.29 -1.66
N PHE A 437 -5.07 4.93 -2.78
CA PHE A 437 -3.83 4.68 -3.51
C PHE A 437 -3.12 5.97 -3.84
N TRP A 438 -1.85 5.83 -4.21
CA TRP A 438 -1.08 6.89 -4.85
C TRP A 438 -0.11 6.34 -5.88
N THR A 439 0.23 7.16 -6.85
CA THR A 439 1.38 6.95 -7.74
C THR A 439 2.15 8.25 -7.89
N MET A 440 3.47 8.15 -7.99
CA MET A 440 4.34 9.32 -8.05
C MET A 440 5.17 9.31 -9.32
N LEU A 441 5.02 10.36 -10.13
CA LEU A 441 5.77 10.56 -11.37
C LEU A 441 6.45 11.92 -11.31
N LEU A 442 7.78 11.97 -11.40
CA LEU A 442 8.56 13.21 -11.43
C LEU A 442 8.23 14.17 -10.25
N GLY A 443 8.08 13.62 -9.04
CA GLY A 443 7.72 14.38 -7.84
C GLY A 443 6.25 14.84 -7.75
N LYS A 444 5.42 14.49 -8.74
CA LYS A 444 3.97 14.76 -8.72
C LYS A 444 3.23 13.50 -8.30
N SER A 445 2.35 13.61 -7.30
CA SER A 445 1.59 12.48 -6.75
C SER A 445 0.13 12.54 -7.20
N ILE A 446 -0.31 11.52 -7.93
CA ILE A 446 -1.72 11.29 -8.22
C ILE A 446 -2.29 10.42 -7.11
N ARG A 447 -3.37 10.86 -6.49
CA ARG A 447 -4.07 10.15 -5.41
C ARG A 447 -5.35 9.56 -5.94
N TYR A 448 -5.78 8.43 -5.40
CA TYR A 448 -7.00 7.76 -5.82
C TYR A 448 -7.73 7.18 -4.60
N THR A 449 -9.06 7.24 -4.59
CA THR A 449 -9.89 6.57 -3.59
C THR A 449 -11.10 5.90 -4.24
N GLY A 450 -11.58 4.82 -3.64
CA GLY A 450 -12.80 4.12 -4.03
C GLY A 450 -12.54 2.93 -4.97
N TYR A 451 -13.56 2.52 -5.72
CA TYR A 451 -13.47 1.40 -6.65
C TYR A 451 -14.21 1.71 -7.95
N GLY A 452 -13.47 2.22 -8.92
CA GLY A 452 -14.03 2.72 -10.18
C GLY A 452 -14.25 1.67 -11.27
N GLU A 453 -14.11 0.36 -11.01
CA GLU A 453 -14.28 -0.63 -12.07
C GLU A 453 -15.68 -0.56 -12.71
N GLY A 454 -15.72 -0.34 -14.02
CA GLY A 454 -16.95 -0.19 -14.78
C GLY A 454 -17.61 1.18 -14.63
N TYR A 455 -16.86 2.23 -14.27
CA TYR A 455 -17.33 3.61 -14.42
C TYR A 455 -17.68 3.91 -15.89
N THR A 456 -18.62 4.82 -16.11
CA THR A 456 -19.12 5.19 -17.44
C THR A 456 -18.80 6.63 -17.82
N ASP A 457 -18.51 7.49 -16.85
CA ASP A 457 -18.22 8.91 -17.08
C ASP A 457 -17.20 9.44 -16.06
N ILE A 458 -16.55 10.56 -16.38
CA ILE A 458 -15.63 11.26 -15.48
C ILE A 458 -16.01 12.73 -15.44
N VAL A 459 -16.26 13.25 -14.24
CA VAL A 459 -16.51 14.68 -14.00
C VAL A 459 -15.26 15.31 -13.39
N PHE A 460 -14.71 16.34 -14.05
CA PHE A 460 -13.52 17.05 -13.59
C PHE A 460 -13.88 18.36 -12.88
N LYS A 461 -13.21 18.62 -11.76
CA LYS A 461 -12.99 19.96 -11.21
C LYS A 461 -11.54 20.35 -11.47
N GLY A 462 -11.30 21.52 -12.05
CA GLY A 462 -9.99 21.88 -12.59
C GLY A 462 -9.72 21.21 -13.93
N SER A 463 -8.45 21.07 -14.32
CA SER A 463 -8.08 20.53 -15.63
C SER A 463 -6.79 19.71 -15.59
N THR A 464 -6.68 18.76 -16.51
CA THR A 464 -5.47 17.95 -16.67
C THR A 464 -4.33 18.75 -17.31
N GLU A 465 -4.68 19.74 -18.13
CA GLU A 465 -3.79 20.68 -18.79
C GLU A 465 -3.01 21.52 -17.77
N GLU A 466 -3.69 22.02 -16.73
CA GLU A 466 -3.07 22.76 -15.62
C GLU A 466 -2.38 21.85 -14.60
N ARG A 467 -2.49 20.52 -14.75
CA ARG A 467 -1.99 19.52 -13.79
C ARG A 467 -2.50 19.78 -12.37
N LYS A 468 -3.76 20.22 -12.29
CA LYS A 468 -4.47 20.54 -11.07
C LYS A 468 -5.93 20.16 -11.24
N PHE A 469 -6.30 18.98 -10.77
CA PHE A 469 -7.64 18.46 -10.95
C PHE A 469 -8.09 17.55 -9.83
N LEU A 470 -9.41 17.41 -9.72
CA LEU A 470 -10.11 16.33 -9.06
C LEU A 470 -11.04 15.69 -10.10
N ALA A 471 -10.88 14.39 -10.34
CA ALA A 471 -11.67 13.60 -11.27
C ALA A 471 -12.57 12.67 -10.48
N PHE A 472 -13.89 12.82 -10.63
CA PHE A 472 -14.89 11.93 -10.06
C PHE A 472 -15.28 10.88 -11.10
N TYR A 473 -15.13 9.59 -10.75
CA TYR A 473 -15.56 8.48 -11.59
C TYR A 473 -17.03 8.16 -11.29
N ILE A 474 -17.86 8.20 -12.31
CA ILE A 474 -19.32 8.06 -12.19
C ILE A 474 -19.74 6.68 -12.67
N LYS A 475 -20.63 6.05 -11.90
CA LYS A 475 -21.35 4.84 -12.29
C LYS A 475 -22.78 4.94 -11.76
N ASP A 476 -23.77 4.66 -12.61
CA ASP A 476 -25.19 4.70 -12.24
C ASP A 476 -25.60 6.04 -11.55
N GLU A 477 -25.14 7.18 -12.11
CA GLU A 477 -25.36 8.55 -11.59
C GLU A 477 -24.74 8.85 -10.21
N GLU A 478 -23.85 8.01 -9.71
CA GLU A 478 -23.16 8.17 -8.43
C GLU A 478 -21.63 8.17 -8.58
N VAL A 479 -20.96 8.93 -7.72
CA VAL A 479 -19.50 8.92 -7.58
C VAL A 479 -19.07 7.62 -6.88
N VAL A 480 -18.33 6.77 -7.59
CA VAL A 480 -17.82 5.48 -7.06
C VAL A 480 -16.33 5.51 -6.72
N ALA A 481 -15.60 6.49 -7.26
CA ALA A 481 -14.19 6.73 -6.98
C ALA A 481 -13.81 8.17 -7.31
N ALA A 482 -12.63 8.61 -6.88
CA ALA A 482 -12.01 9.82 -7.41
C ALA A 482 -10.49 9.71 -7.50
N ALA A 483 -9.91 10.48 -8.41
CA ALA A 483 -8.48 10.73 -8.51
C ALA A 483 -8.18 12.22 -8.41
N SER A 484 -7.02 12.60 -7.89
CA SER A 484 -6.58 14.00 -7.92
C SER A 484 -5.10 14.17 -8.13
N LEU A 485 -4.74 15.34 -8.65
CA LEU A 485 -3.39 15.88 -8.65
C LEU A 485 -3.45 17.34 -8.19
N ASN A 486 -2.63 17.71 -7.20
CA ASN A 486 -2.57 19.06 -6.61
C ASN A 486 -3.95 19.61 -6.15
N PHE A 487 -4.82 18.73 -5.64
CA PHE A 487 -6.20 19.06 -5.25
C PHE A 487 -6.54 18.48 -3.87
N ASP A 488 -5.67 18.74 -2.91
CA ASP A 488 -5.78 18.16 -1.57
C ASP A 488 -6.60 19.03 -0.64
N PRO A 489 -7.29 18.45 0.36
CA PRO A 489 -7.35 17.02 0.70
C PRO A 489 -8.58 16.30 0.10
N ALA A 490 -9.05 16.68 -1.09
CA ALA A 490 -10.37 16.26 -1.59
C ALA A 490 -10.56 14.74 -1.70
N VAL A 491 -9.54 14.00 -2.14
CA VAL A 491 -9.59 12.52 -2.23
C VAL A 491 -9.66 11.89 -0.84
N ALA A 492 -8.93 12.42 0.16
CA ALA A 492 -9.04 11.96 1.55
C ALA A 492 -10.43 12.24 2.14
N ARG A 493 -11.02 13.39 1.83
CA ARG A 493 -12.38 13.72 2.24
C ARG A 493 -13.42 12.79 1.63
N LEU A 494 -13.28 12.49 0.34
CA LEU A 494 -14.18 11.55 -0.35
C LEU A 494 -14.07 10.14 0.22
N ALA A 495 -12.87 9.68 0.56
CA ALA A 495 -12.66 8.37 1.17
C ALA A 495 -13.49 8.20 2.46
N GLU A 496 -13.48 9.20 3.34
CA GLU A 496 -14.30 9.20 4.56
C GLU A 496 -15.80 9.24 4.26
N MET A 497 -16.23 10.00 3.24
CA MET A 497 -17.63 10.03 2.83
C MET A 497 -18.10 8.66 2.34
N LEU A 498 -17.32 8.00 1.48
CA LEU A 498 -17.60 6.64 1.00
C LEU A 498 -17.65 5.63 2.15
N LEU A 499 -16.73 5.73 3.11
CA LEU A 499 -16.69 4.85 4.28
C LEU A 499 -17.95 5.01 5.15
N MET A 500 -18.46 6.23 5.28
CA MET A 500 -19.72 6.53 5.99
C MET A 500 -20.98 6.15 5.20
N GLY A 501 -20.84 5.59 3.98
CA GLY A 501 -21.97 5.29 3.10
C GLY A 501 -22.64 6.53 2.51
N LYS A 502 -22.02 7.71 2.59
CA LYS A 502 -22.53 8.93 1.94
C LYS A 502 -22.30 8.84 0.44
N ARG A 503 -23.34 9.16 -0.32
CA ARG A 503 -23.30 9.15 -1.78
C ARG A 503 -23.25 10.57 -2.32
N ILE A 504 -22.45 10.78 -3.35
CA ILE A 504 -22.41 12.01 -4.14
C ILE A 504 -23.00 11.67 -5.49
N THR A 505 -24.03 12.40 -5.89
CA THR A 505 -24.63 12.25 -7.22
C THR A 505 -23.76 12.92 -8.28
N LYS A 506 -23.88 12.49 -9.54
CA LYS A 506 -23.25 13.15 -10.69
C LYS A 506 -23.56 14.66 -10.72
N ALA A 507 -24.81 15.04 -10.48
CA ALA A 507 -25.24 16.43 -10.46
C ALA A 507 -24.56 17.27 -9.37
N GLN A 508 -24.25 16.69 -8.20
CA GLN A 508 -23.47 17.37 -7.15
C GLN A 508 -21.98 17.43 -7.47
N ALA A 509 -21.47 16.47 -8.25
CA ALA A 509 -20.08 16.45 -8.69
C ALA A 509 -19.81 17.43 -9.83
N GLN A 510 -20.81 17.74 -10.66
CA GLN A 510 -20.77 18.78 -11.70
C GLN A 510 -20.69 20.18 -11.11
#